data_AF-A0A9N9IND6-F1
#
_entry.id   AF-A0A9N9IND6-F1
#
_cell.length_a   1.000
_cell.length_b   1.000
_cell.length_c   1.000
_cell.angle_alpha   90.00
_cell.angle_beta   90.00
_cell.angle_gamma   90.00
#
_symmetry.space_group_name_H-M   'P 1'
#
loop_
_entity.id
_entity.type
_entity.pdbx_description
1 polymer ?
#
loop_
_entity_poly.entity_id
_entity_poly.type
_entity_poly.pdbx_seq_one_letter_code
_entity_poly.pdbx_strand_id
1 'polypeptide(L)'
;MSRDHVISFISTSPHNGKSISDVAISPRSTYVLTYSQEDNFFVGWLLDTKSEPFDLRKDTESSKFDGISDFKVSDKKIILYNYTGLVKFHDLKNNKDLEIKNECFDYSHTNFLENGNIVTFKSNINTTINPTVLIYELTNKNEFARKGFYVFNEKNVEFGGFRSDSMWMMSYDLIFLLDLATFKLQ
;
A
#
# COMPACT_ATOMS: atom_id res chain seq x y z
N MET A 1 14.16 -30.47 25.32
CA MET A 1 14.81 -30.51 24.00
C MET A 1 14.01 -29.59 23.08
N SER A 2 14.59 -28.47 22.67
CA SER A 2 14.01 -27.57 21.65
C SER A 2 13.96 -28.32 20.32
N ARG A 3 12.84 -28.27 19.60
CA ARG A 3 12.79 -28.73 18.21
C ARG A 3 13.22 -27.55 17.35
N ASP A 4 14.39 -27.65 16.74
CA ASP A 4 14.81 -26.65 15.77
C ASP A 4 13.96 -26.82 14.51
N HIS A 5 13.24 -25.76 14.15
CA HIS A 5 12.46 -25.70 12.93
C HIS A 5 13.39 -25.22 11.80
N VAL A 6 13.73 -26.11 10.88
CA VAL A 6 14.50 -25.76 9.68
C VAL A 6 13.56 -25.14 8.66
N ILE A 7 13.83 -23.89 8.28
CA ILE A 7 13.12 -23.21 7.18
C ILE A 7 13.84 -23.57 5.87
N SER A 8 13.17 -24.31 4.99
CA SER A 8 13.68 -24.67 3.66
C SER A 8 13.32 -23.61 2.63
N PHE A 9 14.31 -23.19 1.82
CA PHE A 9 14.10 -22.27 0.70
C PHE A 9 13.76 -23.02 -0.58
N ILE A 10 12.72 -22.59 -1.30
CA ILE A 10 12.46 -23.01 -2.68
C ILE A 10 13.03 -21.94 -3.60
N SER A 11 13.95 -22.32 -4.50
CA SER A 11 14.58 -21.38 -5.43
C SER A 11 13.72 -21.22 -6.69
N THR A 12 13.05 -20.07 -6.78
CA THR A 12 12.76 -19.44 -8.07
C THR A 12 13.73 -18.28 -8.21
N SER A 13 14.28 -18.05 -9.40
CA SER A 13 15.16 -16.90 -9.67
C SER A 13 14.34 -15.75 -10.24
N PRO A 14 13.76 -14.86 -9.41
CA PRO A 14 13.06 -13.68 -9.90
C PRO A 14 14.05 -12.70 -10.53
N HIS A 15 13.54 -11.66 -11.21
CA HIS A 15 14.36 -10.55 -11.71
C HIS A 15 15.56 -10.97 -12.57
N ASN A 16 15.41 -12.02 -13.39
CA ASN A 16 16.48 -12.56 -14.24
C ASN A 16 17.79 -12.88 -13.47
N GLY A 17 17.66 -13.28 -12.20
CA GLY A 17 18.80 -13.58 -11.33
C GLY A 17 19.37 -12.39 -10.57
N LYS A 18 18.72 -11.22 -10.64
CA LYS A 18 19.05 -10.06 -9.82
C LYS A 18 18.46 -10.15 -8.43
N SER A 19 19.13 -9.50 -7.48
CA SER A 19 18.72 -9.48 -6.09
C SER A 19 17.43 -8.68 -5.91
N ILE A 20 16.43 -9.27 -5.25
CA ILE A 20 15.27 -8.50 -4.79
C ILE A 20 15.75 -7.50 -3.74
N SER A 21 15.49 -6.22 -3.97
CA SER A 21 15.80 -5.15 -3.02
C SER A 21 14.66 -4.86 -2.06
N ASP A 22 13.41 -5.10 -2.47
CA ASP A 22 12.24 -4.77 -1.64
C ASP A 22 10.98 -5.56 -2.07
N VAL A 23 10.00 -5.66 -1.16
CA VAL A 23 8.77 -6.45 -1.32
C VAL A 23 7.57 -5.74 -0.68
N ALA A 24 6.45 -5.71 -1.41
CA ALA A 24 5.16 -5.26 -0.90
C ALA A 24 4.11 -6.36 -1.03
N ILE A 25 3.18 -6.42 -0.06
CA ILE A 25 2.08 -7.38 -0.03
C ILE A 25 0.77 -6.59 -0.12
N SER A 26 -0.17 -7.07 -0.93
CA SER A 26 -1.49 -6.45 -1.06
C SER A 26 -2.34 -6.58 0.22
N PRO A 27 -3.33 -5.70 0.45
CA PRO A 27 -4.15 -5.72 1.67
C PRO A 27 -4.80 -7.08 1.99
N ARG A 28 -5.32 -7.79 0.99
CA ARG A 28 -5.91 -9.12 1.19
C ARG A 28 -4.90 -10.27 1.15
N SER A 29 -3.61 -9.95 1.05
CA SER A 29 -2.51 -10.92 0.94
C SER A 29 -2.73 -11.93 -0.18
N THR A 30 -3.26 -11.49 -1.32
CA THR A 30 -3.45 -12.35 -2.51
C THR A 30 -2.41 -12.09 -3.60
N TYR A 31 -1.64 -11.01 -3.45
CA TYR A 31 -0.66 -10.56 -4.41
C TYR A 31 0.58 -10.01 -3.70
N VAL A 32 1.75 -10.41 -4.20
CA VAL A 32 3.05 -9.93 -3.74
C VAL A 32 3.73 -9.24 -4.91
N LEU A 33 4.37 -8.11 -4.65
CA LEU A 33 5.14 -7.37 -5.64
C LEU A 33 6.57 -7.24 -5.15
N THR A 34 7.53 -7.67 -5.97
CA THR A 34 8.96 -7.53 -5.68
C THR A 34 9.58 -6.50 -6.60
N TYR A 35 10.57 -5.79 -6.12
CA TYR A 35 11.36 -4.83 -6.89
C TYR A 35 12.85 -5.16 -6.77
N SER A 36 13.60 -4.92 -7.84
CA SER A 36 15.06 -4.99 -7.84
C SER A 36 15.63 -3.66 -8.32
N GLN A 37 16.47 -3.03 -7.49
CA GLN A 37 17.22 -1.84 -7.85
C GLN A 37 18.30 -2.08 -8.92
N GLU A 38 18.66 -3.34 -9.20
CA GLU A 38 19.67 -3.66 -10.21
C GLU A 38 19.10 -3.65 -11.63
N ASP A 39 17.87 -4.16 -11.78
CA ASP A 39 17.18 -4.23 -13.07
C ASP A 39 16.13 -3.12 -13.24
N ASN A 40 15.70 -2.50 -12.12
CA ASN A 40 14.64 -1.50 -12.02
C ASN A 40 13.27 -2.02 -12.45
N PHE A 41 13.00 -3.31 -12.31
CA PHE A 41 11.72 -3.91 -12.64
C PHE A 41 10.93 -4.28 -11.39
N PHE A 42 9.60 -4.22 -11.50
CA PHE A 42 8.69 -4.91 -10.60
C PHE A 42 8.31 -6.27 -11.17
N VAL A 43 8.23 -7.28 -10.29
CA VAL A 43 7.69 -8.60 -10.63
C VAL A 43 6.57 -8.95 -9.65
N GLY A 44 5.42 -9.32 -10.21
CA GLY A 44 4.20 -9.65 -9.49
C GLY A 44 4.01 -11.15 -9.33
N TRP A 45 3.50 -11.54 -8.17
CA TRP A 45 3.26 -12.94 -7.80
C TRP A 45 1.86 -13.08 -7.23
N LEU A 46 1.11 -14.06 -7.74
CA LEU A 46 -0.12 -14.51 -7.11
C LEU A 46 0.23 -15.44 -5.96
N LEU A 47 -0.37 -15.18 -4.79
CA LEU A 47 -0.23 -16.01 -3.61
C LEU A 47 -1.46 -16.91 -3.47
N ASP A 48 -1.29 -18.22 -3.67
CA ASP A 48 -2.35 -19.17 -3.33
C ASP A 48 -2.29 -19.48 -1.84
N THR A 49 -3.18 -18.83 -1.07
CA THR A 49 -3.27 -19.00 0.38
C THR A 49 -3.99 -20.29 0.79
N LYS A 50 -4.47 -21.09 -0.17
CA LYS A 50 -5.18 -22.35 0.10
C LYS A 50 -4.27 -23.59 0.03
N SER A 51 -3.03 -23.45 -0.44
CA SER A 51 -2.03 -24.52 -0.47
C SER A 51 -0.99 -24.33 0.64
N GLU A 52 -0.52 -25.45 1.21
CA GLU A 52 0.63 -25.49 2.12
C GLU A 52 1.72 -26.42 1.53
N PRO A 53 2.97 -25.96 1.35
CA PRO A 53 3.41 -24.56 1.46
C PRO A 53 2.70 -23.67 0.43
N PHE A 54 2.60 -22.37 0.72
CA PHE A 54 2.00 -21.41 -0.20
C PHE A 54 2.68 -21.48 -1.57
N ASP A 55 1.87 -21.54 -2.63
CA ASP A 55 2.38 -21.50 -4.00
C ASP A 55 2.46 -20.05 -4.49
N LEU A 56 3.62 -19.68 -5.02
CA LEU A 56 3.88 -18.37 -5.61
C LEU A 56 3.98 -18.51 -7.13
N ARG A 57 3.01 -17.95 -7.82
CA ARG A 57 3.00 -17.97 -9.29
C ARG A 57 3.31 -16.59 -9.84
N LYS A 58 4.37 -16.49 -10.66
CA LYS A 58 4.67 -15.28 -11.43
C LYS A 58 3.47 -14.90 -12.29
N ASP A 59 3.08 -13.64 -12.25
CA ASP A 59 1.85 -13.14 -12.86
C ASP A 59 2.08 -11.93 -13.77
N THR A 60 2.75 -10.88 -13.27
CA THR A 60 3.11 -9.72 -14.10
C THR A 60 4.58 -9.35 -13.98
N GLU A 61 5.09 -8.64 -14.98
CA GLU A 61 6.39 -7.99 -14.97
C GLU A 61 6.19 -6.61 -15.58
N SER A 62 6.76 -5.59 -14.94
CA SER A 62 6.55 -4.20 -15.34
C SER A 62 7.51 -3.79 -16.47
N SER A 63 7.38 -2.56 -16.98
CA SER A 63 8.52 -1.87 -17.60
C SER A 63 9.52 -1.40 -16.54
N LYS A 64 10.60 -0.69 -16.92
CA LYS A 64 11.54 -0.10 -15.96
C LYS A 64 10.91 1.03 -15.15
N PHE A 65 11.28 1.10 -13.87
CA PHE A 65 10.93 2.14 -12.90
C PHE A 65 12.21 2.58 -12.18
N ASP A 66 12.75 3.74 -12.57
CA ASP A 66 13.95 4.28 -11.95
C ASP A 66 13.59 5.11 -10.70
N GLY A 67 14.50 5.17 -9.73
CA GLY A 67 14.40 6.09 -8.59
C GLY A 67 13.27 5.82 -7.60
N ILE A 68 12.82 4.56 -7.52
CA ILE A 68 11.82 4.12 -6.53
C ILE A 68 12.49 4.07 -5.16
N SER A 69 11.96 4.82 -4.20
CA SER A 69 12.42 4.78 -2.82
C SER A 69 11.59 3.85 -1.93
N ASP A 70 10.30 3.70 -2.23
CA ASP A 70 9.34 2.87 -1.48
C ASP A 70 8.09 2.65 -2.36
N PHE A 71 7.37 1.54 -2.16
CA PHE A 71 6.11 1.25 -2.84
C PHE A 71 5.14 0.38 -2.01
N LYS A 72 3.86 0.53 -2.33
CA LYS A 72 2.73 -0.27 -1.86
C LYS A 72 1.98 -0.82 -3.07
N VAL A 73 1.27 -1.92 -2.89
CA VAL A 73 0.51 -2.56 -3.96
C VAL A 73 -0.90 -2.93 -3.50
N SER A 74 -1.88 -2.79 -4.38
CA SER A 74 -3.25 -3.26 -4.14
C SER A 74 -3.49 -4.66 -4.70
N ASP A 75 -4.55 -5.33 -4.27
CA ASP A 75 -4.99 -6.61 -4.84
C ASP A 75 -5.43 -6.48 -6.32
N LYS A 76 -5.69 -5.24 -6.78
CA LYS A 76 -5.96 -4.92 -8.19
C LYS A 76 -4.69 -4.65 -9.00
N LYS A 77 -3.50 -4.89 -8.42
CA LYS A 77 -2.18 -4.72 -9.04
C LYS A 77 -1.85 -3.27 -9.41
N ILE A 78 -2.45 -2.32 -8.68
CA ILE A 78 -2.08 -0.90 -8.75
C ILE A 78 -0.95 -0.67 -7.76
N ILE A 79 0.13 -0.06 -8.24
CA ILE A 79 1.26 0.39 -7.42
C ILE A 79 1.00 1.83 -6.97
N LEU A 80 1.25 2.09 -5.69
CA LEU A 80 1.48 3.40 -5.12
C LEU A 80 2.98 3.48 -4.81
N TYR A 81 3.73 4.35 -5.47
CA TYR A 81 5.17 4.45 -5.25
C TYR A 81 5.62 5.87 -4.98
N ASN A 82 6.69 5.97 -4.20
CA ASN A 82 7.40 7.21 -3.95
C ASN A 82 8.59 7.31 -4.90
N TYR A 83 8.59 8.36 -5.71
CA TYR A 83 9.67 8.70 -6.63
C TYR A 83 10.18 10.09 -6.29
N THR A 84 11.38 10.18 -5.72
CA THR A 84 12.01 11.47 -5.39
C THR A 84 11.12 12.41 -4.55
N GLY A 85 10.29 11.85 -3.67
CA GLY A 85 9.34 12.61 -2.83
C GLY A 85 7.98 12.89 -3.49
N LEU A 86 7.77 12.45 -4.74
CA LEU A 86 6.49 12.51 -5.43
C LEU A 86 5.75 11.18 -5.33
N VAL A 87 4.48 11.25 -4.99
CA VAL A 87 3.58 10.10 -4.94
C VAL A 87 2.99 9.87 -6.31
N LYS A 88 3.12 8.65 -6.84
CA LYS A 88 2.58 8.24 -8.14
C LYS A 88 1.81 6.94 -8.04
N PHE A 89 0.88 6.77 -8.97
CA PHE A 89 0.03 5.59 -9.08
C PHE A 89 0.16 4.99 -10.48
N HIS A 90 0.31 3.68 -10.55
CA HIS A 90 0.46 2.97 -11.81
C HIS A 90 -0.32 1.66 -11.81
N ASP A 91 -1.10 1.43 -12.85
CA ASP A 91 -1.80 0.18 -13.11
C ASP A 91 -0.87 -0.77 -13.88
N LEU A 92 -0.33 -1.78 -13.19
CA LEU A 92 0.56 -2.76 -13.81
C LEU A 92 -0.12 -3.61 -14.88
N LYS A 93 -1.42 -3.87 -14.74
CA LYS A 93 -2.14 -4.75 -15.66
C LYS A 93 -2.31 -4.08 -17.02
N ASN A 94 -2.59 -2.79 -17.01
CA ASN A 94 -2.78 -1.99 -18.21
C ASN A 94 -1.55 -1.19 -18.63
N ASN A 95 -0.46 -1.29 -17.84
CA ASN A 95 0.79 -0.54 -18.01
C ASN A 95 0.56 0.96 -18.22
N LYS A 96 -0.21 1.57 -17.31
CA LYS A 96 -0.66 2.95 -17.44
C LYS A 96 -0.60 3.70 -16.12
N ASP A 97 -0.09 4.92 -16.14
CA ASP A 97 -0.15 5.83 -15.01
C ASP A 97 -1.60 6.26 -14.72
N LEU A 98 -1.93 6.35 -13.43
CA LEU A 98 -3.23 6.78 -12.95
C LEU A 98 -3.13 8.22 -12.44
N GLU A 99 -4.09 9.05 -12.83
CA GLU A 99 -4.12 10.45 -12.40
C GLU A 99 -4.90 10.60 -11.08
N ILE A 100 -4.49 11.58 -10.28
CA ILE A 100 -5.30 12.10 -9.17
C ILE A 100 -5.46 13.60 -9.33
N LYS A 101 -6.71 14.06 -9.32
CA LYS A 101 -7.02 15.48 -9.47
C LYS A 101 -6.84 16.24 -8.16
N ASN A 102 -6.08 17.33 -8.23
CA ASN A 102 -6.06 18.43 -7.26
C ASN A 102 -5.67 18.08 -5.82
N GLU A 103 -4.83 17.08 -5.59
CA GLU A 103 -4.46 16.66 -4.23
C GLU A 103 -2.96 16.34 -4.11
N CYS A 104 -2.34 16.86 -3.05
CA CYS A 104 -1.03 16.40 -2.59
C CYS A 104 -1.24 15.21 -1.65
N PHE A 105 -0.60 14.08 -1.94
CA PHE A 105 -0.57 12.90 -1.09
C PHE A 105 0.74 12.87 -0.31
N ASP A 106 0.64 12.50 0.95
CA ASP A 106 1.79 12.06 1.71
C ASP A 106 1.89 10.54 1.62
N TYR A 107 2.98 10.05 1.04
CA TYR A 107 3.22 8.62 0.89
C TYR A 107 3.16 7.87 2.23
N SER A 108 3.73 8.46 3.29
CA SER A 108 3.83 7.82 4.61
C SER A 108 2.47 7.62 5.27
N HIS A 109 1.52 8.51 4.97
CA HIS A 109 0.16 8.52 5.52
C HIS A 109 -0.90 7.95 4.56
N THR A 110 -0.49 7.32 3.46
CA THR A 110 -1.40 6.80 2.42
C THR A 110 -1.26 5.30 2.25
N ASN A 111 -2.37 4.57 2.11
CA ASN A 111 -2.35 3.13 1.84
C ASN A 111 -3.58 2.66 1.04
N PHE A 112 -3.53 1.43 0.55
CA PHE A 112 -4.66 0.75 -0.07
C PHE A 112 -5.54 0.06 0.97
N LEU A 113 -6.85 0.11 0.72
CA LEU A 113 -7.87 -0.69 1.38
C LEU A 113 -8.10 -1.99 0.59
N GLU A 114 -8.68 -3.01 1.23
CA GLU A 114 -8.97 -4.32 0.63
C GLU A 114 -9.91 -4.26 -0.58
N ASN A 115 -10.81 -3.27 -0.60
CA ASN A 115 -11.68 -3.01 -1.74
C ASN A 115 -10.96 -2.32 -2.93
N GLY A 116 -9.69 -1.96 -2.77
CA GLY A 116 -8.84 -1.27 -3.75
C GLY A 116 -8.98 0.26 -3.74
N ASN A 117 -9.72 0.83 -2.79
CA ASN A 117 -9.71 2.27 -2.55
C ASN A 117 -8.39 2.69 -1.90
N ILE A 118 -8.10 3.98 -1.97
CA ILE A 118 -6.97 4.59 -1.28
C ILE A 118 -7.50 5.34 -0.08
N VAL A 119 -6.82 5.20 1.05
CA VAL A 119 -7.02 6.04 2.24
C VAL A 119 -5.77 6.89 2.46
N THR A 120 -5.96 8.15 2.82
CA THR A 120 -4.86 9.03 3.26
C THR A 120 -5.28 9.80 4.50
N PHE A 121 -4.35 9.91 5.45
CA PHE A 121 -4.50 10.74 6.63
C PHE A 121 -3.77 12.06 6.42
N LYS A 122 -4.44 13.17 6.73
CA LYS A 122 -3.85 14.51 6.71
C LYS A 122 -3.99 15.13 8.10
N SER A 123 -2.88 15.33 8.79
CA SER A 123 -2.81 16.27 9.91
C SER A 123 -1.84 17.39 9.59
N ASN A 124 -2.11 18.57 10.14
CA ASN A 124 -1.12 19.63 10.19
C ASN A 124 -1.14 20.21 11.60
N ILE A 125 -0.16 19.78 12.39
CA ILE A 125 0.03 20.13 13.80
C ILE A 125 0.13 21.66 13.98
N ASN A 126 0.52 22.40 12.94
CA ASN A 126 0.71 23.84 12.96
C ASN A 126 -0.50 24.64 12.43
N THR A 127 -1.66 24.01 12.21
CA THR A 127 -2.87 24.69 11.70
C THR A 127 -4.05 24.54 12.64
N THR A 128 -5.04 25.41 12.47
CA THR A 128 -6.34 25.30 13.15
C THR A 128 -7.23 24.19 12.58
N ILE A 129 -6.78 23.48 11.54
CA ILE A 129 -7.55 22.46 10.82
C ILE A 129 -7.40 21.14 11.56
N ASN A 130 -8.53 20.55 11.95
CA ASN A 130 -8.53 19.25 12.58
C ASN A 130 -8.02 18.18 11.60
N PRO A 131 -7.33 17.14 12.09
CA PRO A 131 -6.91 16.02 11.25
C PRO A 131 -8.07 15.41 10.47
N THR A 132 -7.76 14.89 9.28
CA THR A 132 -8.77 14.38 8.35
C THR A 132 -8.34 13.05 7.74
N VAL A 133 -9.34 12.22 7.43
CA VAL A 133 -9.20 11.01 6.62
C VAL A 133 -9.90 11.25 5.30
N LEU A 134 -9.22 11.00 4.19
CA LEU A 134 -9.79 11.05 2.85
C LEU A 134 -9.75 9.66 2.24
N ILE A 135 -10.87 9.27 1.60
CA ILE A 135 -10.95 8.04 0.82
C ILE A 135 -11.11 8.40 -0.65
N TYR A 136 -10.37 7.72 -1.51
CA TYR A 136 -10.44 7.84 -2.96
C TYR A 136 -10.79 6.50 -3.60
N GLU A 137 -11.61 6.55 -4.64
CA GLU A 137 -12.03 5.39 -5.42
C GLU A 137 -11.58 5.56 -6.87
N LEU A 138 -11.11 4.46 -7.46
CA LEU A 138 -10.73 4.45 -8.87
C LEU A 138 -11.99 4.51 -9.73
N THR A 139 -12.07 5.52 -10.58
CA THR A 139 -13.18 5.71 -11.50
C THR A 139 -12.94 4.99 -12.83
N ASN A 140 -14.02 4.84 -13.61
CA ASN A 140 -13.95 4.26 -14.96
C ASN A 140 -13.08 5.06 -15.96
N LYS A 141 -12.62 6.26 -15.58
CA LYS A 141 -11.73 7.09 -16.39
C LYS A 141 -10.24 6.83 -16.10
N ASN A 142 -9.90 5.86 -15.25
CA ASN A 142 -8.55 5.60 -14.74
C ASN A 142 -7.99 6.76 -13.91
N GLU A 143 -8.86 7.38 -13.13
CA GLU A 143 -8.53 8.48 -12.22
C GLU A 143 -9.06 8.15 -10.83
N PHE A 144 -8.33 8.49 -9.79
CA PHE A 144 -8.87 8.43 -8.42
C PHE A 144 -9.66 9.69 -8.10
N ALA A 145 -10.90 9.50 -7.65
CA ALA A 145 -11.79 10.58 -7.21
C ALA A 145 -12.12 10.44 -5.73
N ARG A 146 -12.26 11.58 -5.03
CA ARG A 146 -12.59 11.59 -3.61
C ARG A 146 -14.00 11.00 -3.39
N LYS A 147 -14.05 9.91 -2.63
CA LYS A 147 -15.28 9.21 -2.23
C LYS A 147 -15.77 9.64 -0.84
N GLY A 148 -14.84 9.92 0.07
CA GLY A 148 -15.16 10.26 1.45
C GLY A 148 -14.19 11.29 2.04
N PHE A 149 -14.71 12.06 2.99
CA PHE A 149 -13.97 13.08 3.75
C PHE A 149 -14.49 13.08 5.19
N TYR A 150 -13.60 12.80 6.13
CA TYR A 150 -13.92 12.63 7.54
C TYR A 150 -12.99 13.49 8.37
N VAL A 151 -13.54 14.24 9.31
CA VAL A 151 -12.80 15.19 10.14
C VAL A 151 -12.90 14.74 11.58
N PHE A 152 -11.77 14.66 12.27
CA PHE A 152 -11.78 14.41 13.71
C PHE A 152 -12.30 15.64 14.46
N ASN A 153 -13.03 15.43 15.54
CA ASN A 153 -13.43 16.51 16.44
C ASN A 153 -12.29 16.94 17.39
N GLU A 154 -11.24 16.13 17.51
CA GLU A 154 -10.02 16.39 18.26
C GLU A 154 -8.89 16.80 17.31
N LYS A 155 -8.02 17.72 17.75
CA LYS A 155 -6.87 18.21 17.00
C LYS A 155 -5.61 17.38 17.22
N ASN A 156 -5.43 16.88 18.43
CA ASN A 156 -4.25 16.13 18.82
C ASN A 156 -4.40 14.67 18.42
N VAL A 157 -4.59 14.42 17.12
CA VAL A 157 -4.70 13.08 16.56
C VAL A 157 -3.53 12.85 15.63
N GLU A 158 -2.76 11.82 15.92
CA GLU A 158 -1.57 11.41 15.18
C GLU A 158 -1.79 10.05 14.53
N PHE A 159 -1.14 9.85 13.39
CA PHE A 159 -1.19 8.61 12.65
C PHE A 159 -0.11 7.64 13.15
N GLY A 160 -0.51 6.40 13.43
CA GLY A 160 0.41 5.34 13.86
C GLY A 160 0.73 4.31 12.78
N GLY A 161 -0.19 4.07 11.83
CA GLY A 161 -0.01 3.06 10.79
C GLY A 161 -1.32 2.48 10.26
N PHE A 162 -1.22 1.68 9.22
CA PHE A 162 -2.36 0.93 8.66
C PHE A 162 -2.21 -0.56 8.92
N ARG A 163 -3.35 -1.24 9.06
CA ARG A 163 -3.46 -2.70 8.96
C ARG A 163 -4.75 -3.03 8.22
N SER A 164 -4.64 -3.51 6.98
CA SER A 164 -5.79 -3.79 6.12
C SER A 164 -6.76 -2.60 6.08
N ASP A 165 -8.04 -2.79 6.41
CA ASP A 165 -9.07 -1.75 6.46
C ASP A 165 -9.16 -1.05 7.82
N SER A 166 -8.06 -0.96 8.56
CA SER A 166 -8.00 -0.27 9.84
C SER A 166 -6.79 0.64 9.94
N MET A 167 -6.95 1.73 10.69
CA MET A 167 -5.91 2.73 10.93
C MET A 167 -5.64 2.86 12.42
N TRP A 168 -4.38 2.68 12.81
CA TRP A 168 -3.90 2.93 14.16
C TRP A 168 -3.65 4.42 14.34
N MET A 169 -4.12 4.93 15.47
CA MET A 169 -4.10 6.35 15.77
C MET A 169 -3.75 6.58 17.23
N MET A 170 -3.17 7.74 17.51
CA MET A 170 -2.87 8.17 18.86
C MET A 170 -3.51 9.52 19.12
N SER A 171 -4.02 9.73 20.33
CA SER A 171 -4.40 11.05 20.81
C SER A 171 -4.07 11.17 22.28
N TYR A 172 -3.21 12.14 22.62
CA TYR A 172 -2.60 12.24 23.95
C TYR A 172 -1.97 10.89 24.35
N ASP A 173 -2.46 10.28 25.44
CA ASP A 173 -1.94 9.03 25.99
C ASP A 173 -2.77 7.81 25.55
N LEU A 174 -3.68 7.99 24.61
CA LEU A 174 -4.63 6.97 24.15
C LEU A 174 -4.26 6.47 22.76
N ILE A 175 -4.37 5.15 22.57
CA ILE A 175 -4.22 4.47 21.29
C ILE A 175 -5.61 3.97 20.88
N PHE A 176 -5.97 4.22 19.63
CA PHE A 176 -7.26 3.81 19.07
C PHE A 176 -7.05 3.09 17.74
N LEU A 177 -7.98 2.22 17.42
CA LEU A 177 -8.10 1.61 16.11
C LEU A 177 -9.36 2.15 15.42
N LEU A 178 -9.19 2.83 14.29
CA LEU A 178 -10.31 3.24 13.45
C LEU A 178 -10.59 2.18 12.40
N ASP A 179 -11.80 1.61 12.44
CA ASP A 179 -12.33 0.78 11.35
C ASP A 179 -12.71 1.70 10.17
N LEU A 180 -12.02 1.56 9.04
CA LEU A 180 -12.20 2.43 7.86
C LEU A 180 -13.39 2.05 6.99
N ALA A 181 -14.03 0.90 7.24
CA ALA A 181 -15.24 0.48 6.55
C ALA A 181 -16.50 1.11 7.19
N THR A 182 -16.49 1.22 8.52
CA THR A 182 -17.62 1.69 9.33
C THR A 182 -17.40 3.07 9.96
N PHE A 183 -16.16 3.56 9.97
CA PHE A 183 -15.75 4.79 10.65
C PHE A 183 -16.09 4.81 12.14
N LYS A 184 -15.95 3.66 12.80
CA LYS A 184 -16.12 3.51 14.25
C LYS A 184 -14.76 3.24 14.90
N LEU A 185 -14.54 3.88 16.05
CA LEU A 185 -13.37 3.64 16.90
C LEU A 185 -13.58 2.34 17.69
N GLN A 186 -12.51 1.57 17.85
CA GLN A 186 -12.42 0.36 18.68
C GLN A 186 -11.40 0.57 19.81
#